data_AF-A0A0D3DBL3-F1
#
_entry.id   AF-A0A0D3DBL3-F1
#
_cell.length_a   1.000
_cell.length_b   1.000
_cell.length_c   1.000
_cell.angle_alpha   90.00
_cell.angle_beta   90.00
_cell.angle_gamma   90.00
#
_symmetry.space_group_name_H-M   'P 1'
#
loop_
_entity.id
_entity.type
_entity.pdbx_description
1 polymer ?
#
loop_
_entity_poly.entity_id
_entity_poly.type
_entity_poly.pdbx_seq_one_letter_code
_entity_poly.pdbx_strand_id
1 'polypeptide(L)'
;MESILDRYERCSFAGQNIPTPSLESQGECSTECSKLLRMIDAMKRSLRHLKGEEVDALSIRELQGLEVQLDTSLKRIRSRKNQLMVESITQLQKKEKELKELKKQLTKKVDQREDIETQNLSQGLASLATPPCEPPHPLPEPISPNPPLPLGNISQRNEVGEVDGGTLIIRPTNTTLPHWMPRVTGE
;
A
#
# COMPACT_ATOMS: atom_id res chain seq x y z
N MET A 1 83.33 9.86 -1.36
CA MET A 1 83.00 8.57 -1.99
C MET A 1 82.54 7.55 -0.95
N GLU A 2 83.20 7.47 0.20
CA GLU A 2 82.83 6.59 1.33
C GLU A 2 81.38 6.74 1.80
N SER A 3 80.86 7.97 1.93
CA SER A 3 79.44 8.22 2.31
C SER A 3 78.40 7.67 1.33
N ILE A 4 78.79 7.46 0.07
CA ILE A 4 77.90 6.87 -0.95
C ILE A 4 77.97 5.34 -0.88
N LEU A 5 79.18 4.79 -0.69
CA LEU A 5 79.40 3.35 -0.51
C LEU A 5 78.75 2.83 0.77
N ASP A 6 78.90 3.55 1.87
CA ASP A 6 78.31 3.21 3.18
C ASP A 6 76.77 3.23 3.13
N ARG A 7 76.19 4.17 2.36
CA ARG A 7 74.75 4.24 2.13
C ARG A 7 74.26 3.10 1.21
N TYR A 8 75.05 2.74 0.20
CA TYR A 8 74.75 1.62 -0.68
C TYR A 8 74.86 0.28 0.06
N GLU A 9 75.85 0.13 0.93
CA GLU A 9 76.04 -1.04 1.80
C GLU A 9 74.84 -1.19 2.74
N ARG A 10 74.46 -0.14 3.46
CA ARG A 10 73.27 -0.13 4.32
C ARG A 10 71.98 -0.44 3.55
N CYS A 11 71.79 0.11 2.34
CA CYS A 11 70.59 -0.14 1.54
C CYS A 11 70.57 -1.54 0.90
N SER A 12 71.72 -2.07 0.47
CA SER A 12 71.81 -3.43 -0.09
C SER A 12 71.64 -4.50 0.99
N PHE A 13 72.14 -4.22 2.20
CA PHE A 13 71.99 -5.11 3.35
C PHE A 13 70.60 -4.99 3.98
N ALA A 14 69.92 -3.84 3.86
CA ALA A 14 68.53 -3.68 4.26
C ALA A 14 67.57 -4.61 3.48
N GLY A 15 67.91 -4.99 2.23
CA GLY A 15 67.19 -6.02 1.47
C GLY A 15 67.49 -7.46 1.90
N GLN A 16 68.65 -7.72 2.51
CA GLN A 16 69.01 -9.01 3.11
C GLN A 16 68.53 -9.16 4.58
N ASN A 17 68.21 -8.05 5.25
CA ASN A 17 67.64 -8.00 6.60
C ASN A 17 66.12 -7.75 6.61
N ILE A 18 65.46 -7.84 5.46
CA ILE A 18 64.08 -8.33 5.48
C ILE A 18 64.26 -9.76 5.97
N PRO A 19 63.74 -10.15 7.15
CA PRO A 19 63.67 -11.57 7.47
C PRO A 19 63.00 -12.18 6.24
N THR A 20 63.72 -13.04 5.52
CA THR A 20 63.06 -13.98 4.61
C THR A 20 61.84 -14.45 5.39
N PRO A 21 60.60 -14.36 4.86
CA PRO A 21 59.47 -14.90 5.60
C PRO A 21 59.93 -16.29 5.98
N SER A 22 60.13 -16.52 7.29
CA SER A 22 60.83 -17.72 7.70
C SER A 22 60.05 -18.87 7.09
N LEU A 23 60.69 -20.00 6.80
CA LEU A 23 59.95 -21.16 6.31
C LEU A 23 58.72 -21.45 7.21
N GLU A 24 58.80 -21.07 8.49
CA GLU A 24 57.70 -21.03 9.46
C GLU A 24 56.63 -19.98 9.12
N SER A 25 56.93 -18.70 8.86
CA SER A 25 55.94 -17.68 8.45
C SER A 25 55.25 -18.00 7.11
N GLN A 26 56.00 -18.55 6.14
CA GLN A 26 55.42 -19.05 4.89
C GLN A 26 54.55 -20.30 5.13
N GLY A 27 54.96 -21.17 6.05
CA GLY A 27 54.20 -22.34 6.50
C GLY A 27 52.95 -21.98 7.30
N GLU A 28 52.99 -20.94 8.12
CA GLU A 28 51.87 -20.39 8.88
C GLU A 28 50.81 -19.79 7.94
N CYS A 29 51.22 -19.02 6.94
CA CYS A 29 50.32 -18.52 5.91
C CYS A 29 49.68 -19.68 5.10
N SER A 30 50.47 -20.69 4.73
CA SER A 30 49.99 -21.89 4.02
C SER A 30 49.01 -22.72 4.86
N THR A 31 49.28 -22.89 6.15
CA THR A 31 48.43 -23.64 7.08
C THR A 31 47.13 -22.92 7.38
N GLU A 32 47.16 -21.59 7.60
CA GLU A 32 45.94 -20.81 7.78
C GLU A 32 45.09 -20.79 6.50
N CYS A 33 45.71 -20.64 5.32
CA CYS A 33 45.01 -20.77 4.04
C CYS A 33 44.36 -22.16 3.88
N SER A 34 45.07 -23.23 4.25
CA SER A 34 44.53 -24.59 4.21
C SER A 34 43.35 -24.78 5.16
N LYS A 35 43.41 -24.19 6.35
CA LYS A 35 42.32 -24.21 7.34
C LYS A 35 41.09 -23.45 6.82
N LEU A 36 41.28 -22.27 6.24
CA LEU A 36 40.20 -21.50 5.63
C LEU A 36 39.54 -22.28 4.48
N LEU A 37 40.34 -22.92 3.63
CA LEU A 37 39.81 -23.74 2.53
C LEU A 37 38.97 -24.91 3.05
N ARG A 38 39.44 -25.62 4.08
CA ARG A 38 38.66 -26.69 4.74
C ARG A 38 37.34 -26.18 5.32
N MET A 39 37.33 -24.97 5.89
CA MET A 39 36.12 -24.35 6.42
C MET A 39 35.13 -24.00 5.31
N ILE A 40 35.61 -23.45 4.19
CA ILE A 40 34.79 -23.19 2.99
C ILE A 40 34.18 -24.49 2.46
N ASP A 41 34.96 -25.55 2.35
CA ASP A 41 34.47 -26.84 1.86
C ASP A 41 33.44 -27.47 2.81
N ALA A 42 33.63 -27.30 4.12
CA ALA A 42 32.65 -27.73 5.11
C ALA A 42 31.33 -26.94 5.00
N MET A 43 31.41 -25.62 4.84
CA MET A 43 30.23 -24.78 4.60
C MET A 43 29.51 -25.15 3.30
N LYS A 44 30.25 -25.37 2.22
CA LYS A 44 29.67 -25.81 0.93
C LYS A 44 28.97 -27.16 1.04
N ARG A 45 29.58 -28.14 1.72
CA ARG A 45 28.94 -29.44 2.01
C ARG A 45 27.65 -29.26 2.82
N SER A 46 27.70 -28.47 3.89
CA SER A 46 26.52 -28.18 4.69
C SER A 46 25.39 -27.53 3.87
N LEU A 47 25.73 -26.60 2.96
CA LEU A 47 24.74 -26.00 2.05
C LEU A 47 24.12 -27.04 1.12
N ARG A 48 24.90 -27.96 0.56
CA ARG A 48 24.39 -29.06 -0.27
C ARG A 48 23.43 -29.95 0.52
N HIS A 49 23.79 -30.36 1.73
CA HIS A 49 22.90 -31.13 2.58
C HIS A 49 21.58 -30.37 2.86
N LEU A 50 21.65 -29.08 3.19
CA LEU A 50 20.45 -28.24 3.40
C LEU A 50 19.57 -28.11 2.15
N LYS A 51 20.15 -28.24 0.95
CA LYS A 51 19.42 -28.29 -0.33
C LYS A 51 18.85 -29.68 -0.65
N GLY A 52 19.15 -30.69 0.16
CA GLY A 52 18.79 -32.08 -0.12
C GLY A 52 19.71 -32.75 -1.13
N GLU A 53 20.93 -32.26 -1.30
CA GLU A 53 21.98 -32.87 -2.14
C GLU A 53 22.96 -33.67 -1.27
N GLU A 54 23.55 -34.76 -1.82
CA GLU A 54 24.54 -35.62 -1.13
C GLU A 54 24.07 -36.20 0.22
N VAL A 55 22.76 -36.36 0.39
CA VAL A 55 22.14 -36.76 1.68
C VAL A 55 22.33 -38.24 1.99
N ASP A 56 22.59 -39.07 0.97
CA ASP A 56 22.77 -40.52 1.11
C ASP A 56 23.98 -40.90 1.99
N ALA A 57 24.94 -39.98 2.14
CA ALA A 57 26.12 -40.16 2.97
C ALA A 57 25.86 -39.85 4.46
N LEU A 58 24.69 -39.30 4.81
CA LEU A 58 24.34 -38.93 6.18
C LEU A 58 23.73 -40.11 6.94
N SER A 59 24.05 -40.21 8.23
CA SER A 59 23.38 -41.12 9.13
C SER A 59 21.94 -40.66 9.42
N ILE A 60 21.09 -41.59 9.88
CA ILE A 60 19.69 -41.29 10.27
C ILE A 60 19.63 -40.15 11.30
N ARG A 61 20.56 -40.12 12.26
CA ARG A 61 20.62 -39.07 13.29
C ARG A 61 20.92 -37.70 12.68
N GLU A 62 21.86 -37.64 11.75
CA GLU A 62 22.21 -36.39 11.07
C GLU A 62 21.06 -35.91 10.18
N LEU A 63 20.36 -36.82 9.51
CA LEU A 63 19.19 -36.51 8.71
C LEU A 63 18.05 -35.94 9.56
N GLN A 64 17.77 -36.54 10.73
CA GLN A 64 16.80 -36.01 11.69
C GLN A 64 17.20 -34.62 12.20
N GLY A 65 18.49 -34.39 12.47
CA GLY A 65 18.99 -33.07 12.86
C GLY A 65 18.77 -32.02 11.77
N LEU A 66 19.03 -32.40 10.51
CA LEU A 66 18.81 -31.55 9.34
C LEU A 66 17.32 -31.20 9.17
N GLU A 67 16.44 -32.18 9.33
CA GLU A 67 14.98 -31.98 9.27
C GLU A 67 14.50 -30.98 10.32
N VAL A 68 14.92 -31.15 11.58
CA VAL A 68 14.57 -30.23 12.67
C VAL A 68 15.10 -28.81 12.40
N GLN A 69 16.31 -28.69 11.85
CA GLN A 69 16.89 -27.39 11.49
C GLN A 69 16.08 -26.70 10.37
N LEU A 70 15.70 -27.45 9.34
CA LEU A 70 14.90 -26.93 8.23
C LEU A 70 13.49 -26.53 8.69
N ASP A 71 12.81 -27.37 9.47
CA ASP A 71 11.49 -27.06 10.00
C ASP A 71 11.52 -25.82 10.91
N THR A 72 12.49 -25.73 11.82
CA THR A 72 12.64 -24.58 12.72
C THR A 72 12.92 -23.29 11.95
N SER A 73 13.83 -23.32 10.99
CA SER A 73 14.16 -22.14 10.17
C SER A 73 12.98 -21.72 9.30
N LEU A 74 12.26 -22.67 8.71
CA LEU A 74 11.05 -22.41 7.92
C LEU A 74 9.94 -21.79 8.77
N LYS A 75 9.70 -22.31 9.98
CA LYS A 75 8.76 -21.72 10.95
C LYS A 75 9.13 -20.28 11.27
N ARG A 76 10.41 -19.99 11.52
CA ARG A 76 10.90 -18.62 11.77
C ARG A 76 10.67 -17.69 10.58
N ILE A 77 10.99 -18.14 9.36
CA ILE A 77 10.77 -17.36 8.12
C ILE A 77 9.29 -17.05 7.93
N ARG A 78 8.41 -18.05 8.06
CA ARG A 78 6.96 -17.87 7.94
C ARG A 78 6.43 -16.90 8.98
N SER A 79 6.84 -17.06 10.24
CA SER A 79 6.45 -16.16 11.34
C SER A 79 6.87 -14.72 11.03
N ARG A 80 8.12 -14.50 10.60
CA ARG A 80 8.61 -13.16 10.25
C ARG A 80 7.86 -12.56 9.07
N LYS A 81 7.59 -13.34 8.02
CA LYS A 81 6.81 -12.88 6.87
C LYS A 81 5.40 -12.47 7.29
N ASN A 82 4.76 -13.28 8.13
CA ASN A 82 3.42 -12.99 8.64
C ASN A 82 3.40 -11.72 9.49
N GLN A 83 4.38 -11.56 10.39
CA GLN A 83 4.52 -10.36 11.21
C GLN A 83 4.63 -9.09 10.35
N LEU A 84 5.51 -9.09 9.35
CA LEU A 84 5.68 -7.95 8.43
C LEU A 84 4.42 -7.65 7.62
N MET A 85 3.70 -8.69 7.19
CA MET A 85 2.44 -8.54 6.47
C MET A 85 1.36 -7.89 7.34
N VAL A 86 1.20 -8.37 8.59
CA VAL A 86 0.25 -7.79 9.55
C VAL A 86 0.60 -6.34 9.89
N GLU A 87 1.89 -6.04 10.06
CA GLU A 87 2.36 -4.68 10.29
C GLU A 87 2.01 -3.75 9.11
N SER A 88 2.27 -4.20 7.87
CA SER A 88 1.92 -3.45 6.67
C SER A 88 0.42 -3.21 6.55
N ILE A 89 -0.40 -4.25 6.78
CA ILE A 89 -1.87 -4.12 6.77
C ILE A 89 -2.32 -3.09 7.81
N THR A 90 -1.77 -3.16 9.03
CA THR A 90 -2.12 -2.23 10.11
C THR A 90 -1.76 -0.79 9.77
N GLN A 91 -0.58 -0.58 9.19
CA GLN A 91 -0.14 0.75 8.73
C GLN A 91 -1.07 1.31 7.64
N LEU A 92 -1.44 0.49 6.66
CA LEU A 92 -2.36 0.89 5.59
C LEU A 92 -3.75 1.19 6.12
N GLN A 93 -4.29 0.37 7.02
CA GLN A 93 -5.58 0.62 7.67
C GLN A 93 -5.59 1.92 8.48
N LYS A 94 -4.48 2.25 9.16
CA LYS A 94 -4.34 3.54 9.86
C LYS A 94 -4.41 4.71 8.87
N LYS A 95 -3.66 4.62 7.76
CA LYS A 95 -3.67 5.64 6.70
C LYS A 95 -5.05 5.80 6.06
N GLU A 96 -5.73 4.69 5.80
CA GLU A 96 -7.10 4.71 5.27
C GLU A 96 -8.05 5.46 6.21
N LYS A 97 -7.98 5.21 7.52
CA LYS A 97 -8.79 5.91 8.53
C LYS A 97 -8.48 7.40 8.58
N GLU A 98 -7.20 7.78 8.59
CA GLU A 98 -6.77 9.18 8.56
C GLU A 98 -7.30 9.91 7.31
N LEU A 99 -7.18 9.30 6.14
CA LEU A 99 -7.67 9.88 4.88
C LEU A 99 -9.20 9.97 4.84
N LYS A 100 -9.92 8.97 5.35
CA LYS A 100 -11.39 9.01 5.46
C LYS A 100 -11.86 10.16 6.35
N GLU A 101 -11.18 10.38 7.48
CA GLU A 101 -11.52 11.49 8.38
C GLU A 101 -11.21 12.85 7.75
N LEU A 102 -10.05 13.01 7.10
CA LEU A 102 -9.71 14.23 6.35
C LEU A 102 -10.72 14.52 5.23
N LYS A 103 -11.11 13.48 4.47
CA LYS A 103 -12.14 13.62 3.43
C LYS A 103 -13.47 14.09 4.03
N LYS A 104 -13.91 13.47 5.12
CA LYS A 104 -15.15 13.86 5.83
C LYS A 104 -15.11 15.32 6.28
N GLN A 105 -13.98 15.78 6.84
CA GLN A 105 -13.81 17.17 7.25
C GLN A 105 -13.85 18.13 6.07
N LEU A 106 -13.24 17.76 4.93
CA LEU A 106 -13.25 18.59 3.74
C LEU A 106 -14.66 18.69 3.13
N THR A 107 -15.37 17.56 2.99
CA THR A 107 -16.77 17.54 2.53
C THR A 107 -17.63 18.45 3.41
N LYS A 108 -17.54 18.32 4.73
CA LYS A 108 -18.30 19.19 5.66
C LYS A 108 -17.97 20.69 5.48
N LYS A 109 -16.73 21.04 5.11
CA LYS A 109 -16.34 22.43 4.85
C LYS A 109 -16.84 22.94 3.50
N VAL A 110 -16.97 22.07 2.51
CA VAL A 110 -17.56 22.39 1.20
C VAL A 110 -19.06 22.63 1.37
N ASP A 111 -19.76 21.70 2.01
CA ASP A 111 -21.21 21.81 2.26
C ASP A 111 -21.53 23.12 3.01
N GLN A 112 -20.76 23.45 4.07
CA GLN A 112 -20.93 24.72 4.79
C GLN A 112 -20.70 25.97 3.92
N ARG A 113 -19.80 25.92 2.93
CA ARG A 113 -19.58 27.07 2.03
C ARG A 113 -20.72 27.22 1.04
N GLU A 114 -21.24 26.12 0.51
CA GLU A 114 -22.39 26.12 -0.40
C GLU A 114 -23.65 26.64 0.31
N ASP A 115 -23.86 26.27 1.58
CA ASP A 115 -24.95 26.81 2.41
C ASP A 115 -24.81 28.33 2.65
N ILE A 116 -23.59 28.82 2.88
CA ILE A 116 -23.34 30.27 3.08
C ILE A 116 -23.53 31.04 1.76
N GLU A 117 -23.12 30.47 0.64
CA GLU A 117 -23.22 31.10 -0.68
C GLU A 117 -24.67 31.16 -1.17
N THR A 118 -25.46 30.10 -0.96
CA THR A 118 -26.91 30.10 -1.22
C THR A 118 -27.67 31.05 -0.31
N GLN A 119 -27.31 31.13 0.98
CA GLN A 119 -27.88 32.13 1.89
C GLN A 119 -27.56 33.56 1.45
N ASN A 120 -26.30 33.88 1.12
CA ASN A 120 -25.92 35.21 0.62
C ASN A 120 -26.63 35.58 -0.69
N LEU A 121 -26.77 34.63 -1.62
CA LEU A 121 -27.49 34.87 -2.88
C LEU A 121 -29.00 35.13 -2.64
N SER A 122 -29.62 34.38 -1.71
CA SER A 122 -31.02 34.62 -1.32
C SER A 122 -31.21 35.98 -0.63
N GLN A 123 -30.25 36.43 0.18
CA GLN A 123 -30.32 37.70 0.91
C GLN A 123 -30.05 38.91 -0.02
N GLY A 124 -29.19 38.73 -1.04
CA GLY A 124 -28.97 39.70 -2.10
C GLY A 124 -30.19 39.89 -3.01
N LEU A 125 -30.91 38.80 -3.34
CA LEU A 125 -32.16 38.86 -4.10
C LEU A 125 -33.32 39.42 -3.26
N ALA A 126 -33.39 39.12 -1.97
CA ALA A 126 -34.40 39.67 -1.06
C ALA A 126 -34.22 41.19 -0.83
N SER A 127 -32.99 41.72 -0.91
CA SER A 127 -32.73 43.16 -0.79
C SER A 127 -33.11 43.96 -2.04
N LEU A 128 -33.36 43.29 -3.18
CA LEU A 128 -33.93 43.91 -4.39
C LEU A 128 -35.47 43.88 -4.41
N ALA A 129 -36.12 43.28 -3.40
CA ALA A 129 -37.56 43.34 -3.25
C ALA A 129 -37.99 44.76 -2.84
N THR A 130 -38.59 45.44 -3.79
CA THR A 130 -39.28 46.73 -3.67
C THR A 130 -40.28 46.68 -2.50
N PRO A 131 -40.47 47.75 -1.71
CA PRO A 131 -41.48 47.76 -0.65
C PRO A 131 -42.88 47.47 -1.23
N PRO A 132 -43.83 46.95 -0.41
CA PRO A 132 -45.16 46.61 -0.90
C PRO A 132 -45.84 47.87 -1.44
N CYS A 133 -46.06 47.94 -2.75
CA CYS A 133 -46.97 48.93 -3.32
C CYS A 133 -48.37 48.67 -2.77
N GLU A 134 -48.89 49.67 -2.06
CA GLU A 134 -50.25 49.76 -1.55
C GLU A 134 -51.26 49.66 -2.72
N PRO A 135 -52.36 48.88 -2.58
CA PRO A 135 -53.32 48.71 -3.67
C PRO A 135 -54.16 49.99 -3.86
N PRO A 136 -54.55 50.36 -5.10
CA PRO A 136 -55.35 51.57 -5.33
C PRO A 136 -56.75 51.44 -4.74
N HIS A 137 -57.22 52.50 -4.08
CA HIS A 137 -58.60 52.64 -3.58
C HIS A 137 -59.67 52.47 -4.68
N PRO A 138 -60.86 51.91 -4.35
CA PRO A 138 -61.90 51.61 -5.34
C PRO A 138 -62.79 52.81 -5.69
N LEU A 139 -63.19 52.92 -6.95
CA LEU A 139 -64.31 53.75 -7.44
C LEU A 139 -65.61 52.92 -7.49
N PRO A 140 -66.81 53.54 -7.38
CA PRO A 140 -68.07 52.83 -7.16
C PRO A 140 -68.67 52.21 -8.44
N GLU A 141 -69.25 51.03 -8.29
CA GLU A 141 -69.92 50.22 -9.33
C GLU A 141 -71.27 50.79 -9.80
N PRO A 142 -71.69 50.49 -11.05
CA PRO A 142 -73.09 50.40 -11.43
C PRO A 142 -73.58 48.94 -11.54
N ILE A 143 -74.87 48.77 -11.29
CA ILE A 143 -75.60 47.56 -10.89
C ILE A 143 -76.13 46.72 -12.08
N SER A 144 -75.88 45.40 -12.03
CA SER A 144 -76.66 44.22 -12.55
C SER A 144 -77.05 44.12 -14.06
N PRO A 145 -77.57 42.99 -14.61
CA PRO A 145 -77.72 41.60 -14.09
C PRO A 145 -77.20 40.45 -15.02
N ASN A 146 -77.11 39.24 -14.45
CA ASN A 146 -76.87 37.90 -15.07
C ASN A 146 -78.00 37.45 -16.06
N PRO A 147 -78.02 36.27 -16.76
CA PRO A 147 -77.24 35.00 -16.68
C PRO A 147 -76.91 34.35 -18.08
N PRO A 148 -76.88 33.00 -18.32
CA PRO A 148 -75.73 32.07 -18.24
C PRO A 148 -75.35 31.32 -19.57
N LEU A 149 -74.18 30.64 -19.53
CA LEU A 149 -73.63 29.45 -20.27
C LEU A 149 -74.44 28.85 -21.46
N PRO A 150 -73.80 28.34 -22.57
CA PRO A 150 -73.17 27.00 -22.51
C PRO A 150 -72.07 26.62 -23.54
N LEU A 151 -71.37 25.52 -23.21
CA LEU A 151 -70.78 24.45 -24.04
C LEU A 151 -70.14 24.80 -25.40
N GLY A 152 -68.81 24.64 -25.44
CA GLY A 152 -68.02 24.40 -26.64
C GLY A 152 -67.09 23.21 -26.41
N ASN A 153 -67.28 22.20 -27.23
CA ASN A 153 -66.82 20.82 -27.21
C ASN A 153 -65.42 20.59 -27.81
N ILE A 154 -64.78 19.51 -27.34
CA ILE A 154 -64.08 18.45 -28.09
C ILE A 154 -63.03 18.91 -29.13
N SER A 155 -61.78 18.46 -28.99
CA SER A 155 -61.21 17.44 -29.89
C SER A 155 -59.75 17.08 -29.53
N GLN A 156 -59.50 15.77 -29.43
CA GLN A 156 -58.37 14.99 -29.99
C GLN A 156 -56.97 15.60 -29.97
N ARG A 157 -55.88 14.89 -29.67
CA ARG A 157 -55.51 13.56 -30.18
C ARG A 157 -54.18 13.13 -29.55
N ASN A 158 -54.03 11.82 -29.46
CA ASN A 158 -52.83 10.95 -29.40
C ASN A 158 -51.52 11.58 -29.94
N GLU A 159 -50.28 11.16 -29.63
CA GLU A 159 -49.65 9.82 -29.59
C GLU A 159 -48.37 9.93 -28.72
N VAL A 160 -48.10 9.02 -27.77
CA VAL A 160 -47.19 7.86 -27.87
C VAL A 160 -45.90 8.11 -28.67
N GLY A 161 -44.76 8.02 -27.98
CA GLY A 161 -43.42 8.02 -28.54
C GLY A 161 -42.40 7.54 -27.50
N GLU A 162 -42.21 6.22 -27.48
CA GLU A 162 -41.28 5.43 -26.68
C GLU A 162 -39.84 5.53 -27.24
N VAL A 163 -38.83 5.82 -26.42
CA VAL A 163 -37.41 5.50 -26.71
C VAL A 163 -36.61 5.29 -25.41
N ASP A 164 -36.25 4.01 -25.20
CA ASP A 164 -34.97 3.42 -24.76
C ASP A 164 -34.14 4.02 -23.59
N GLY A 165 -33.61 3.11 -22.75
CA GLY A 165 -32.62 3.43 -21.71
C GLY A 165 -32.49 2.36 -20.63
N GLY A 166 -31.62 1.38 -20.87
CA GLY A 166 -31.41 0.21 -20.01
C GLY A 166 -31.07 0.49 -18.53
N THR A 167 -31.61 -0.36 -17.65
CA THR A 167 -31.26 -0.38 -16.21
C THR A 167 -30.25 -1.49 -15.92
N LEU A 168 -29.05 -1.06 -15.48
CA LEU A 168 -28.01 -1.91 -14.92
C LEU A 168 -28.40 -2.37 -13.51
N ILE A 169 -28.54 -3.68 -13.28
CA ILE A 169 -28.57 -4.25 -11.92
C ILE A 169 -27.18 -4.81 -11.59
N ILE A 170 -26.42 -4.04 -10.82
CA ILE A 170 -25.17 -4.50 -10.20
C ILE A 170 -25.52 -5.08 -8.82
N ARG A 171 -25.46 -6.41 -8.69
CA ARG A 171 -25.46 -7.13 -7.40
C ARG A 171 -24.08 -7.01 -6.76
N PRO A 172 -23.95 -6.63 -5.47
CA PRO A 172 -22.71 -6.80 -4.73
C PRO A 172 -22.72 -8.17 -4.04
N THR A 173 -22.01 -9.15 -4.57
CA THR A 173 -21.60 -10.33 -3.79
C THR A 173 -20.09 -10.32 -3.66
N ASN A 174 -19.60 -9.58 -2.65
CA ASN A 174 -18.21 -9.61 -2.22
C ASN A 174 -18.08 -10.57 -1.04
N THR A 175 -17.81 -11.86 -1.32
CA THR A 175 -17.26 -12.78 -0.31
C THR A 175 -16.31 -13.79 -0.96
N THR A 176 -15.27 -13.32 -1.64
CA THR A 176 -14.21 -14.22 -2.09
C THR A 176 -12.94 -13.92 -1.32
N LEU A 177 -12.88 -14.44 -0.10
CA LEU A 177 -11.63 -14.56 0.64
C LEU A 177 -10.66 -15.39 -0.23
N PRO A 178 -9.41 -14.93 -0.42
CA PRO A 178 -8.43 -15.64 -1.24
C PRO A 178 -8.20 -17.08 -0.78
N HIS A 179 -7.94 -17.97 -1.74
CA HIS A 179 -7.76 -19.41 -1.51
C HIS A 179 -6.63 -19.78 -0.51
N TRP A 180 -5.69 -18.87 -0.25
CA TRP A 180 -4.57 -19.07 0.68
C TRP A 180 -4.90 -18.70 2.13
N MET A 181 -6.05 -18.08 2.40
CA MET A 181 -6.45 -17.73 3.76
C MET A 181 -7.10 -18.93 4.48
N PRO A 182 -6.71 -19.23 5.73
CA PRO A 182 -7.40 -20.21 6.55
C PRO A 182 -8.85 -19.79 6.78
N ARG A 183 -9.81 -20.64 6.39
CA ARG A 183 -11.22 -20.45 6.74
C ARG A 183 -11.45 -21.00 8.13
N VAL A 184 -11.88 -20.13 9.04
CA VAL A 184 -12.38 -20.54 10.35
C VAL A 184 -13.84 -20.95 10.14
N THR A 185 -14.05 -22.20 9.74
CA THR A 185 -15.36 -22.84 9.86
C THR A 185 -15.56 -23.16 11.34
N GLY A 186 -16.40 -22.39 12.00
CA GLY A 186 -16.83 -22.69 13.36
C GLY A 186 -17.83 -23.84 13.33
N GLU A 187 -17.48 -24.94 14.00
CA GLU A 187 -18.39 -25.84 14.71
C GLU A 187 -17.85 -26.00 16.13
#